data_AF-A0A661Z8H1-F1
#
_entry.id   AF-A0A661Z8H1-F1
#
_cell.length_a   1.000
_cell.length_b   1.000
_cell.length_c   1.000
_cell.angle_alpha   90.00
_cell.angle_beta   90.00
_cell.angle_gamma   90.00
#
_symmetry.space_group_name_H-M   'P 1'
#
loop_
_entity.id
_entity.type
_entity.pdbx_description
1 polymer ?
#
loop_
_entity_poly.entity_id
_entity_poly.type
_entity_poly.pdbx_seq_one_letter_code
_entity_poly.pdbx_strand_id
1 'polypeptide(L)'
;MALFYKTIIMVEYKFSYLFQQTKIIIDDTIKIKVGIINIKIKKQNLKAIYINSNDSFGELILRFDNGKGRIKNRRLAFSHGQPEAIALANYLVEHTNCEDLRSLDKKEALKKIKAANIYKASFKFATIIIFVILTTIFLPEFMHYFDSKHQTIDISQLITNKDLETSNVTVNGGMLLNGIWFQTTSSQSSTTTNDYFPLVPLNWKERNPIKIVVETGELSQSEIDDLFSQENFRGILKNKLWEGGLGKDEIDFFKKNYPNYKLDNNILVIDLQEPIYVIYLIIYGVVLVILFIIFLVLKKKMK
;
A
#
# COMPACT_ATOMS: atom_id res chain seq x y z
N MET A 1 -7.99 -33.27 -60.99
CA MET A 1 -7.22 -32.44 -60.04
C MET A 1 -8.10 -32.20 -58.82
N ALA A 2 -7.97 -33.02 -57.77
CA ALA A 2 -8.86 -32.95 -56.61
C ALA A 2 -8.38 -31.86 -55.65
N LEU A 3 -9.17 -30.81 -55.49
CA LEU A 3 -8.99 -29.79 -54.46
C LEU A 3 -9.36 -30.41 -53.11
N PHE A 4 -8.36 -30.86 -52.36
CA PHE A 4 -8.54 -31.20 -50.95
C PHE A 4 -8.74 -29.91 -50.17
N TYR A 5 -10.00 -29.60 -49.82
CA TYR A 5 -10.31 -28.58 -48.84
C TYR A 5 -9.75 -29.05 -47.50
N LYS A 6 -8.69 -28.38 -47.03
CA LYS A 6 -8.15 -28.57 -45.69
C LYS A 6 -9.16 -27.98 -44.71
N THR A 7 -9.99 -28.82 -44.09
CA THR A 7 -10.89 -28.40 -43.03
C THR A 7 -10.06 -27.86 -41.86
N ILE A 8 -10.08 -26.55 -41.66
CA ILE A 8 -9.40 -25.90 -40.54
C ILE A 8 -10.28 -26.11 -39.30
N ILE A 9 -9.91 -27.07 -38.46
CA ILE A 9 -10.57 -27.28 -37.17
C ILE A 9 -10.09 -26.18 -36.22
N MET A 10 -11.02 -25.32 -35.81
CA MET A 10 -10.79 -24.30 -34.78
C MET A 10 -11.16 -24.88 -33.42
N VAL A 11 -10.24 -24.84 -32.46
CA VAL A 11 -10.47 -25.32 -31.10
C VAL A 11 -10.39 -24.15 -30.11
N GLU A 12 -11.34 -24.09 -29.18
CA GLU A 12 -11.44 -23.02 -28.18
C GLU A 12 -11.34 -23.60 -26.76
N TYR A 13 -10.47 -23.00 -25.94
CA TYR A 13 -10.31 -23.32 -24.53
C TYR A 13 -10.54 -22.07 -23.68
N LYS A 14 -11.23 -22.21 -22.55
CA LYS A 14 -11.46 -21.13 -21.58
C LYS A 14 -11.19 -21.63 -20.19
N PHE A 15 -10.49 -20.81 -19.42
CA PHE A 15 -10.27 -21.04 -18.01
C PHE A 15 -10.02 -19.73 -17.28
N SER A 16 -10.08 -19.77 -15.95
CA SER A 16 -9.96 -18.57 -15.13
C SER A 16 -9.19 -18.83 -13.84
N TYR A 17 -8.57 -17.77 -13.35
CA TYR A 17 -8.00 -17.74 -12.02
C TYR A 17 -8.31 -16.38 -11.38
N LEU A 18 -8.95 -16.41 -10.21
CA LEU A 18 -9.52 -15.21 -9.57
C LEU A 18 -10.40 -14.43 -10.56
N PHE A 19 -10.13 -13.13 -10.76
CA PHE A 19 -10.85 -12.25 -11.68
C PHE A 19 -10.33 -12.29 -13.12
N GLN A 20 -9.30 -13.10 -13.41
CA GLN A 20 -8.65 -13.13 -14.72
C GLN A 20 -9.18 -14.29 -15.57
N GLN A 21 -9.90 -13.96 -16.65
CA GLN A 21 -10.31 -14.93 -17.66
C GLN A 21 -9.24 -15.07 -18.76
N THR A 22 -8.92 -16.31 -19.09
CA THR A 22 -8.05 -16.70 -20.19
C THR A 22 -8.88 -17.39 -21.27
N LYS A 23 -8.84 -16.85 -22.49
CA LYS A 23 -9.44 -17.45 -23.69
C LYS A 23 -8.33 -17.81 -24.66
N ILE A 24 -8.31 -19.04 -25.13
CA ILE A 24 -7.34 -19.53 -26.12
C ILE A 24 -8.08 -20.09 -27.32
N ILE A 25 -7.75 -19.59 -28.50
CA ILE A 25 -8.28 -20.07 -29.78
C ILE A 25 -7.10 -20.62 -30.57
N ILE A 26 -7.23 -21.85 -31.06
CA ILE A 26 -6.18 -22.54 -31.80
C ILE A 26 -6.66 -22.85 -33.21
N ASP A 27 -5.93 -22.29 -34.18
CA ASP A 27 -5.99 -22.59 -35.61
C ASP A 27 -4.56 -22.95 -36.09
N ASP A 28 -4.01 -22.31 -37.11
CA ASP A 28 -2.56 -22.36 -37.43
C ASP A 28 -1.72 -21.58 -36.39
N THR A 29 -2.39 -20.73 -35.62
CA THR A 29 -1.85 -19.91 -34.55
C THR A 29 -2.58 -20.17 -33.25
N ILE A 30 -1.86 -20.06 -32.14
CA ILE A 30 -2.38 -20.07 -30.78
C ILE A 30 -2.62 -18.60 -30.41
N LYS A 31 -3.89 -18.20 -30.36
CA LYS A 31 -4.33 -16.86 -29.98
C LYS A 31 -4.74 -16.90 -28.52
N ILE A 32 -4.00 -16.20 -27.67
CA ILE A 32 -4.22 -16.16 -26.22
C ILE A 32 -4.71 -14.76 -25.85
N LYS A 33 -5.88 -14.67 -25.24
CA LYS A 33 -6.42 -13.45 -24.65
C LYS A 33 -6.51 -13.62 -23.14
N VAL A 34 -5.86 -12.73 -22.39
CA VAL A 34 -5.88 -12.68 -20.93
C VAL A 34 -6.15 -11.25 -20.50
N GLY A 35 -7.39 -10.94 -20.09
CA GLY A 35 -7.82 -9.55 -19.88
C GLY A 35 -7.61 -8.69 -21.14
N ILE A 36 -6.83 -7.60 -21.01
CA ILE A 36 -6.46 -6.71 -22.12
C ILE A 36 -5.30 -7.24 -22.98
N ILE A 37 -4.58 -8.27 -22.52
CA ILE A 37 -3.37 -8.77 -23.18
C ILE A 37 -3.78 -9.77 -24.27
N ASN A 38 -3.36 -9.50 -25.51
CA ASN A 38 -3.53 -10.41 -26.65
C ASN A 38 -2.17 -10.88 -27.16
N ILE A 39 -1.98 -12.20 -27.29
CA ILE A 39 -0.75 -12.83 -27.77
C ILE A 39 -1.10 -13.77 -28.92
N LYS A 40 -0.31 -13.75 -29.99
CA LYS A 40 -0.41 -14.69 -31.10
C LYS A 40 0.91 -15.45 -31.22
N ILE A 41 0.83 -16.78 -31.25
CA ILE A 41 1.98 -17.68 -31.36
C ILE A 41 1.73 -18.59 -32.56
N LYS A 42 2.65 -18.67 -33.53
CA LYS A 42 2.56 -19.71 -34.57
C LYS A 42 2.82 -21.08 -33.92
N LYS A 43 2.07 -22.13 -34.25
CA LYS A 43 2.25 -23.47 -33.66
C LYS A 43 3.71 -23.95 -33.70
N GLN A 44 4.36 -23.80 -34.86
CA GLN A 44 5.77 -24.16 -35.08
C GLN A 44 6.79 -23.39 -34.20
N ASN A 45 6.38 -22.25 -33.64
CA ASN A 45 7.23 -21.44 -32.79
C ASN A 45 7.14 -21.88 -31.32
N LEU A 46 6.18 -22.72 -30.95
CA LEU A 46 6.09 -23.28 -29.61
C LEU A 46 7.26 -24.25 -29.40
N LYS A 47 8.04 -24.03 -28.35
CA LYS A 47 9.29 -24.75 -28.07
C LYS A 47 9.15 -25.71 -26.90
N ALA A 48 8.44 -25.34 -25.84
CA ALA A 48 8.21 -26.21 -24.69
C ALA A 48 6.92 -25.83 -23.96
N ILE A 49 6.35 -26.81 -23.28
CA ILE A 49 5.17 -26.66 -22.43
C ILE A 49 5.43 -27.29 -21.08
N TYR A 50 4.99 -26.63 -20.02
CA TYR A 50 4.92 -27.17 -18.69
C TYR A 50 3.57 -26.83 -18.07
N ILE A 51 2.93 -27.79 -17.41
CA ILE A 51 1.73 -27.55 -16.62
C ILE A 51 1.95 -28.12 -15.22
N ASN A 52 1.64 -27.33 -14.20
CA ASN A 52 1.57 -27.77 -12.82
C ASN A 52 0.15 -27.58 -12.32
N SER A 53 -0.48 -28.65 -11.86
CA SER A 53 -1.80 -28.62 -11.23
C SER A 53 -1.75 -28.93 -9.74
N ASN A 54 -0.57 -29.18 -9.15
CA ASN A 54 -0.46 -29.72 -7.79
C ASN A 54 -0.41 -28.66 -6.67
N ASP A 55 -0.30 -27.37 -7.03
CA ASP A 55 -0.28 -26.27 -6.06
C ASP A 55 -1.71 -25.79 -5.75
N SER A 56 -1.87 -24.83 -4.82
CA SER A 56 -3.16 -24.17 -4.51
C SER A 56 -3.84 -23.51 -5.73
N PHE A 57 -3.11 -23.35 -6.83
CA PHE A 57 -3.64 -23.06 -8.15
C PHE A 57 -2.80 -23.73 -9.23
N GLY A 58 -3.36 -23.83 -10.43
CA GLY A 58 -2.67 -24.39 -11.58
C GLY A 58 -1.91 -23.35 -12.41
N GLU A 59 -0.77 -23.74 -12.96
CA GLU A 59 0.04 -22.88 -13.85
C GLU A 59 0.40 -23.62 -15.14
N LEU A 60 0.10 -23.00 -16.28
CA LEU A 60 0.51 -23.44 -17.61
C LEU A 60 1.55 -22.46 -18.16
N ILE A 61 2.73 -22.96 -18.52
CA ILE A 61 3.84 -22.17 -19.06
C ILE A 61 4.10 -22.60 -20.50
N LEU A 62 3.98 -21.63 -21.41
CA LEU A 62 4.26 -21.78 -22.83
C LEU A 62 5.57 -21.07 -23.16
N ARG A 63 6.57 -21.80 -23.65
CA ARG A 63 7.81 -21.23 -24.17
C ARG A 63 7.75 -21.19 -25.69
N PHE A 64 7.98 -20.03 -26.28
CA PHE A 64 7.87 -19.85 -27.73
C PHE A 64 8.85 -18.82 -28.28
N ASP A 65 9.18 -18.95 -29.57
CA ASP A 65 9.86 -17.91 -30.34
C ASP A 65 8.83 -16.86 -30.81
N ASN A 66 9.08 -15.59 -30.54
CA ASN A 66 8.19 -14.51 -30.97
C ASN A 66 8.24 -14.21 -32.48
N GLY A 67 8.98 -14.99 -33.27
CA GLY A 67 9.15 -14.81 -34.71
C GLY A 67 10.22 -13.77 -35.07
N LYS A 68 10.89 -13.18 -34.07
CA LYS A 68 12.03 -12.26 -34.22
C LYS A 68 13.31 -12.86 -33.62
N GLY A 69 13.35 -14.18 -33.44
CA GLY A 69 14.47 -14.90 -32.79
C GLY A 69 14.56 -14.68 -31.28
N ARG A 70 13.58 -14.02 -30.65
CA ARG A 70 13.54 -13.85 -29.18
C ARG A 70 12.61 -14.87 -28.56
N ILE A 71 13.18 -15.70 -27.69
CA ILE A 71 12.42 -16.65 -26.88
C ILE A 71 11.66 -15.91 -25.77
N LYS A 72 10.37 -16.20 -25.65
CA LYS A 72 9.49 -15.68 -24.61
C LYS A 72 8.81 -16.82 -23.87
N ASN A 73 8.43 -16.53 -22.63
CA ASN A 73 7.64 -17.42 -21.79
C ASN A 73 6.31 -16.73 -21.48
N ARG A 74 5.19 -17.43 -21.67
CA ARG A 74 3.87 -16.98 -21.22
C ARG A 74 3.36 -17.94 -20.15
N ARG A 75 3.08 -17.39 -18.98
CA ARG A 75 2.43 -18.09 -17.87
C ARG A 75 0.95 -17.77 -17.88
N LEU A 76 0.15 -18.79 -17.66
CA LEU A 76 -1.31 -18.73 -17.61
C LEU A 76 -1.73 -19.42 -16.32
N ALA A 77 -2.29 -18.65 -15.40
CA ALA A 77 -2.83 -19.20 -14.16
C ALA A 77 -4.24 -19.74 -14.43
N PHE A 78 -4.60 -20.82 -13.76
CA PHE A 78 -5.91 -21.43 -13.78
C PHE A 78 -6.26 -21.99 -12.40
N SER A 79 -7.54 -22.23 -12.16
CA SER A 79 -7.99 -22.78 -10.88
C SER A 79 -7.50 -24.22 -10.72
N HIS A 80 -7.22 -24.66 -9.49
CA HIS A 80 -6.71 -26.00 -9.24
C HIS A 80 -7.61 -27.07 -9.89
N GLY A 81 -7.00 -28.03 -10.61
CA GLY A 81 -7.72 -29.13 -11.26
C GLY A 81 -8.58 -28.77 -12.48
N GLN A 82 -8.48 -27.55 -13.03
CA GLN A 82 -9.35 -27.13 -14.14
C GLN A 82 -9.15 -27.97 -15.42
N PRO A 83 -10.16 -28.74 -15.87
CA PRO A 83 -10.02 -29.68 -16.98
C PRO A 83 -9.62 -29.03 -18.30
N GLU A 84 -10.11 -27.83 -18.60
CA GLU A 84 -9.83 -27.13 -19.86
C GLU A 84 -8.36 -26.76 -20.01
N ALA A 85 -7.68 -26.44 -18.91
CA ALA A 85 -6.25 -26.13 -18.93
C ALA A 85 -5.41 -27.39 -19.19
N ILE A 86 -5.82 -28.53 -18.61
CA ILE A 86 -5.19 -29.83 -18.82
C ILE A 86 -5.44 -30.30 -20.27
N ALA A 87 -6.67 -30.19 -20.76
CA ALA A 87 -7.05 -30.52 -22.12
C ALA A 87 -6.29 -29.67 -23.15
N LEU A 88 -6.11 -28.37 -22.87
CA LEU A 88 -5.27 -27.49 -23.68
C LEU A 88 -3.82 -27.98 -23.74
N ALA A 89 -3.24 -28.35 -22.59
CA ALA A 89 -1.87 -28.83 -22.54
C ALA A 89 -1.71 -30.13 -23.35
N ASN A 90 -2.63 -31.08 -23.21
CA ASN A 90 -2.67 -32.32 -24.00
C ASN A 90 -2.73 -32.01 -25.49
N TYR A 91 -3.70 -31.18 -25.90
CA TYR A 91 -3.88 -30.82 -27.31
C TYR A 91 -2.62 -30.19 -27.91
N LEU A 92 -1.97 -29.26 -27.19
CA LEU A 92 -0.76 -28.61 -27.68
C LEU A 92 0.42 -29.58 -27.80
N VAL A 93 0.58 -30.54 -26.89
CA VAL A 93 1.61 -31.58 -26.98
C VAL A 93 1.36 -32.51 -28.17
N GLU A 94 0.10 -32.92 -28.39
CA GLU A 94 -0.27 -33.81 -29.49
C GLU A 94 -0.16 -33.15 -30.89
N HIS A 95 -0.42 -31.85 -30.98
CA HIS A 95 -0.55 -31.14 -32.26
C HIS A 95 0.59 -30.16 -32.54
N THR A 96 1.65 -30.16 -31.75
CA THR A 96 2.85 -29.35 -31.98
C THR A 96 4.13 -30.13 -31.66
N ASN A 97 5.26 -29.72 -32.24
CA ASN A 97 6.57 -30.32 -31.95
C ASN A 97 7.25 -29.70 -30.72
N CYS A 98 6.48 -29.30 -29.70
CA CYS A 98 7.04 -28.71 -28.49
C CYS A 98 7.58 -29.79 -27.54
N GLU A 99 8.60 -29.45 -26.75
CA GLU A 99 9.06 -30.31 -25.66
C GLU A 99 8.01 -30.37 -24.54
N ASP A 100 7.57 -31.57 -24.19
CA ASP A 100 6.66 -31.81 -23.06
C ASP A 100 7.47 -31.97 -21.76
N LEU A 101 7.27 -31.04 -20.82
CA LEU A 101 8.01 -30.98 -19.57
C LEU A 101 7.18 -31.41 -18.35
N ARG A 102 5.99 -31.98 -18.56
CA ARG A 102 5.06 -32.34 -17.47
C ARG A 102 5.59 -33.40 -16.51
N SER A 103 6.50 -34.25 -16.98
CA SER A 103 7.14 -35.29 -16.16
C SER A 103 8.22 -34.75 -15.22
N LEU A 104 8.66 -33.51 -15.40
CA LEU A 104 9.69 -32.90 -14.58
C LEU A 104 9.09 -32.23 -13.36
N ASP A 105 9.85 -32.19 -12.27
CA ASP A 105 9.50 -31.34 -11.15
C ASP A 105 9.55 -29.85 -11.56
N LYS A 106 8.85 -29.00 -10.80
CA LYS A 106 8.72 -27.58 -11.10
C LYS A 106 10.07 -26.87 -11.23
N LYS A 107 11.07 -27.21 -10.41
CA LYS A 107 12.38 -26.54 -10.41
C LYS A 107 13.14 -26.89 -11.69
N GLU A 108 13.12 -28.16 -12.09
CA GLU A 108 13.74 -28.62 -13.34
C GLU A 108 13.03 -28.09 -14.58
N ALA A 109 11.70 -28.16 -14.62
CA ALA A 109 10.91 -27.61 -15.73
C ALA A 109 11.17 -26.11 -15.93
N LEU A 110 11.19 -25.33 -14.84
CA LEU A 110 11.50 -23.90 -14.90
C LEU A 110 12.93 -23.61 -15.37
N LYS A 111 13.91 -24.43 -14.95
CA LYS A 111 15.30 -24.33 -15.43
C LYS A 111 15.38 -24.61 -16.92
N LYS A 112 14.73 -25.67 -17.41
CA LYS A 112 14.66 -26.01 -18.83
C LYS A 112 13.98 -24.90 -19.63
N ILE A 113 12.84 -24.37 -19.17
CA ILE A 113 12.11 -23.26 -19.81
C ILE A 113 12.88 -21.92 -19.74
N LYS A 114 13.91 -21.81 -18.89
CA LYS A 114 14.60 -20.56 -18.56
C LYS A 114 13.62 -19.50 -18.03
N ALA A 115 12.64 -19.92 -17.22
CA ALA A 115 11.71 -19.01 -16.56
C ALA A 115 12.06 -18.85 -15.08
N ALA A 116 12.09 -17.61 -14.59
CA ALA A 116 12.25 -17.33 -13.17
C ALA A 116 11.02 -17.84 -12.40
N ASN A 117 11.21 -18.40 -11.21
CA ASN A 117 10.12 -18.74 -10.31
C ASN A 117 9.44 -17.44 -9.83
N ILE A 118 8.26 -17.13 -10.37
CA ILE A 118 7.56 -15.86 -10.09
C ILE A 118 7.19 -15.75 -8.63
N TYR A 119 6.79 -16.83 -7.94
CA TYR A 119 6.52 -16.79 -6.50
C TYR A 119 7.74 -16.26 -5.72
N LYS A 120 8.95 -16.68 -6.10
CA LYS A 120 10.19 -16.21 -5.50
C LYS A 120 10.49 -14.75 -5.82
N ALA A 121 10.15 -14.29 -7.03
CA ALA A 121 10.33 -12.90 -7.42
C ALA A 121 9.29 -12.00 -6.76
N SER A 122 8.00 -12.30 -6.94
CA SER A 122 6.86 -11.57 -6.39
C SER A 122 6.93 -11.44 -4.88
N PHE A 123 7.36 -12.48 -4.16
CA PHE A 123 7.53 -12.40 -2.71
C PHE A 123 8.60 -11.38 -2.31
N LYS A 124 9.79 -11.42 -2.94
CA LYS A 124 10.84 -10.43 -2.67
C LYS A 124 10.36 -9.01 -2.95
N PHE A 125 9.68 -8.82 -4.07
CA PHE A 125 9.10 -7.51 -4.42
C PHE A 125 8.02 -7.08 -3.42
N ALA A 126 7.14 -7.97 -3.00
CA ALA A 126 6.11 -7.68 -2.00
C ALA A 126 6.72 -7.25 -0.67
N THR A 127 7.75 -7.94 -0.17
CA THR A 127 8.45 -7.54 1.06
C THR A 127 9.07 -6.15 0.93
N ILE A 128 9.71 -5.84 -0.20
CA ILE A 128 10.30 -4.51 -0.44
C ILE A 128 9.20 -3.44 -0.50
N ILE A 129 8.07 -3.73 -1.18
CA ILE A 129 6.94 -2.79 -1.29
C ILE A 129 6.35 -2.53 0.10
N ILE A 130 6.11 -3.56 0.90
CA ILE A 130 5.61 -3.42 2.28
C ILE A 130 6.58 -2.57 3.10
N PHE A 131 7.88 -2.83 2.99
CA PHE A 131 8.91 -2.02 3.66
C PHE A 131 8.80 -0.55 3.27
N VAL A 132 8.77 -0.24 1.98
CA VAL A 132 8.66 1.14 1.47
C VAL A 132 7.37 1.82 1.95
N ILE A 133 6.24 1.10 1.96
CA ILE A 133 4.97 1.62 2.44
C ILE A 133 5.06 1.97 3.92
N LEU A 134 5.55 1.05 4.76
CA LEU A 134 5.69 1.28 6.20
C LEU A 134 6.67 2.43 6.48
N THR A 135 7.85 2.43 5.85
CA THR A 135 8.82 3.52 6.01
C THR A 135 8.25 4.86 5.59
N THR A 136 7.47 4.89 4.50
CA THR A 136 6.75 6.10 4.11
C THR A 136 5.79 6.47 5.23
N ILE A 137 4.83 5.65 5.61
CA ILE A 137 3.80 5.99 6.62
C ILE A 137 4.39 6.53 7.94
N PHE A 138 5.53 6.01 8.40
CA PHE A 138 6.17 6.47 9.64
C PHE A 138 7.23 7.56 9.46
N LEU A 139 7.47 8.05 8.24
CA LEU A 139 8.53 9.03 7.96
C LEU A 139 8.40 10.35 8.74
N PRO A 140 7.21 10.96 8.93
CA PRO A 140 7.04 12.15 9.75
C PRO A 140 7.54 11.94 11.17
N GLU A 141 7.20 10.80 11.77
CA GLU A 141 7.63 10.42 13.12
C GLU A 141 9.14 10.28 13.23
N PHE A 142 9.77 9.71 12.21
CA PHE A 142 11.23 9.71 12.12
C PHE A 142 11.79 11.13 12.05
N MET A 143 11.18 12.01 11.25
CA MET A 143 11.64 13.39 11.11
C MET A 143 11.53 14.17 12.42
N HIS A 144 10.42 14.00 13.16
CA HIS A 144 10.23 14.62 14.47
C HIS A 144 11.19 14.06 15.51
N TYR A 145 11.38 12.74 15.56
CA TYR A 145 12.32 12.12 16.49
C TYR A 145 13.78 12.55 16.27
N PHE A 146 14.20 12.67 15.01
CA PHE A 146 15.56 13.14 14.67
C PHE A 146 15.70 14.66 14.74
N ASP A 147 14.60 15.41 14.86
CA ASP A 147 14.63 16.82 15.17
C ASP A 147 15.02 16.98 16.65
N SER A 148 16.29 17.28 16.90
CA SER A 148 16.83 17.44 18.26
C SER A 148 16.81 18.89 18.75
N LYS A 149 16.40 19.82 17.88
CA LYS A 149 16.25 21.23 18.23
C LYS A 149 14.93 21.43 18.97
N HIS A 150 14.84 22.56 19.66
CA HIS A 150 13.62 23.00 20.34
C HIS A 150 13.53 24.52 20.25
N GLN A 151 12.35 25.05 19.96
CA GLN A 151 12.15 26.49 19.79
C GLN A 151 10.96 26.98 20.63
N THR A 152 11.19 28.00 21.45
CA THR A 152 10.10 28.74 22.11
C THR A 152 9.61 29.84 21.17
N ILE A 153 8.29 29.94 20.96
CA ILE A 153 7.69 30.89 20.03
C ILE A 153 6.38 31.43 20.57
N ASP A 154 6.11 32.72 20.38
CA ASP A 154 4.80 33.28 20.68
C ASP A 154 3.80 32.88 19.61
N ILE A 155 2.56 32.61 20.04
CA ILE A 155 1.49 32.21 19.11
C ILE A 155 1.29 33.20 17.94
N SER A 156 1.45 34.50 18.20
CA SER A 156 1.36 35.54 17.17
C SER A 156 2.44 35.43 16.09
N GLN A 157 3.64 34.99 16.48
CA GLN A 157 4.73 34.73 15.54
C GLN A 157 4.49 33.44 14.76
N LEU A 158 3.99 32.39 15.41
CA LEU A 158 3.66 31.13 14.73
C LEU A 158 2.58 31.29 13.65
N ILE A 159 1.62 32.20 13.88
CA ILE A 159 0.57 32.54 12.92
C ILE A 159 1.11 33.30 11.70
N THR A 160 2.16 34.11 11.88
CA THR A 160 2.66 35.06 10.87
C THR A 160 3.91 34.59 10.14
N ASN A 161 4.79 33.85 10.83
CA ASN A 161 6.02 33.29 10.30
C ASN A 161 5.96 31.76 10.33
N LYS A 162 5.96 31.15 9.15
CA LYS A 162 5.88 29.68 9.00
C LYS A 162 7.25 29.01 8.93
N ASP A 163 8.33 29.78 8.85
CA ASP A 163 9.69 29.25 8.75
C ASP A 163 10.25 29.01 10.16
N LEU A 164 9.86 27.90 10.75
CA LEU A 164 10.43 27.42 12.01
C LEU A 164 11.72 26.63 11.75
N GLU A 165 12.67 26.74 12.67
CA GLU A 165 13.90 25.94 12.60
C GLU A 165 13.67 24.47 12.97
N THR A 166 12.59 24.19 13.70
CA THR A 166 12.26 22.89 14.29
C THR A 166 10.75 22.74 14.41
N SER A 167 10.29 21.49 14.41
CA SER A 167 8.89 21.15 14.71
C SER A 167 8.65 20.99 16.22
N ASN A 168 9.69 20.81 17.03
CA ASN A 168 9.55 20.77 18.49
C ASN A 168 9.47 22.20 19.04
N VAL A 169 8.31 22.55 19.57
CA VAL A 169 8.04 23.92 19.97
C VAL A 169 7.51 24.02 21.39
N THR A 170 7.81 25.12 22.05
CA THR A 170 7.02 25.63 23.19
C THR A 170 6.29 26.86 22.71
N VAL A 171 4.97 26.80 22.67
CA VAL A 171 4.16 27.93 22.20
C VAL A 171 3.62 28.70 23.40
N ASN A 172 3.91 30.00 23.44
CA ASN A 172 3.38 30.89 24.46
C ASN A 172 2.04 31.46 23.98
N GLY A 173 0.99 31.31 24.78
CA GLY A 173 -0.36 31.74 24.43
C GLY A 173 -1.37 31.42 25.51
N GLY A 174 -2.65 31.60 25.20
CA GLY A 174 -3.74 31.19 26.08
C GLY A 174 -4.61 30.14 25.41
N MET A 175 -5.06 29.16 26.18
CA MET A 175 -6.16 28.29 25.75
C MET A 175 -7.50 29.02 25.87
N LEU A 176 -8.38 28.76 24.91
CA LEU A 176 -9.73 29.29 24.95
C LEU A 176 -10.55 28.51 25.99
N LEU A 177 -10.84 29.13 27.14
CA LEU A 177 -11.49 28.50 28.31
C LEU A 177 -12.83 27.77 28.02
N ASN A 178 -13.56 28.18 26.98
CA ASN A 178 -14.84 27.57 26.56
C ASN A 178 -14.72 26.78 25.23
N GLY A 179 -13.51 26.34 24.89
CA GLY A 179 -13.13 25.90 23.56
C GLY A 179 -12.83 24.41 23.41
N ILE A 180 -13.24 23.51 24.31
CA ILE A 180 -12.90 22.09 24.13
C ILE A 180 -13.72 21.52 22.97
N TRP A 181 -13.02 21.05 21.94
CA TRP A 181 -13.64 20.38 20.80
C TRP A 181 -13.33 18.90 20.85
N PHE A 182 -14.39 18.08 20.84
CA PHE A 182 -14.26 16.63 20.94
C PHE A 182 -14.54 16.03 19.58
N GLN A 183 -13.63 15.17 19.11
CA GLN A 183 -13.90 14.35 17.95
C GLN A 183 -13.76 12.88 18.32
N THR A 184 -14.90 12.20 18.38
CA THR A 184 -14.96 10.76 18.58
C THR A 184 -15.07 10.05 17.24
N THR A 185 -14.09 9.21 16.94
CA THR A 185 -14.09 8.32 15.78
C THR A 185 -14.37 6.89 16.23
N SER A 186 -15.52 6.34 15.85
CA SER A 186 -15.88 4.96 16.13
C SER A 186 -15.68 4.05 14.92
N SER A 187 -14.89 3.00 15.09
CA SER A 187 -14.79 1.85 14.19
C SER A 187 -15.54 0.64 14.78
N GLN A 188 -15.73 -0.42 14.01
CA GLN A 188 -16.44 -1.63 14.46
C GLN A 188 -15.85 -2.28 15.73
N SER A 189 -14.60 -1.99 16.09
CA SER A 189 -13.90 -2.60 17.22
C SER A 189 -13.28 -1.61 18.21
N SER A 190 -13.32 -0.30 17.93
CA SER A 190 -12.71 0.71 18.80
C SER A 190 -13.36 2.07 18.65
N THR A 191 -13.45 2.79 19.76
CA THR A 191 -13.79 4.22 19.77
C THR A 191 -12.55 4.98 20.24
N THR A 192 -12.12 5.95 19.46
CA THR A 192 -11.01 6.84 19.79
C THR A 192 -11.56 8.25 19.89
N THR A 193 -11.34 8.93 21.01
CA THR A 193 -11.68 10.35 21.19
C THR A 193 -10.38 11.13 21.21
N ASN A 194 -10.28 12.13 20.33
CA ASN A 194 -9.21 13.13 20.37
C ASN A 194 -9.83 14.45 20.86
N ASP A 195 -9.11 15.08 21.78
CA ASP A 195 -9.52 16.36 22.36
C ASP A 195 -8.69 17.47 21.69
N TYR A 196 -9.38 18.53 21.27
CA TYR A 196 -8.77 19.66 20.59
C TYR A 196 -9.04 20.95 21.36
N PHE A 197 -7.97 21.68 21.65
CA PHE A 197 -8.01 22.93 22.40
C PHE A 197 -7.50 24.08 21.53
N PRO A 198 -8.36 25.04 21.15
CA PRO A 198 -7.95 26.25 20.44
C PRO A 198 -6.94 27.05 21.24
N LEU A 199 -5.80 27.32 20.61
CA LEU A 199 -4.79 28.21 21.15
C LEU A 199 -4.96 29.59 20.50
N VAL A 200 -5.00 30.63 21.33
CA VAL A 200 -5.22 32.01 20.87
C VAL A 200 -4.22 33.00 21.49
N PRO A 201 -3.90 34.11 20.79
CA PRO A 201 -3.19 35.22 21.41
C PRO A 201 -3.95 35.80 22.61
N LEU A 202 -3.25 36.34 23.61
CA LEU A 202 -3.88 36.96 24.79
C LEU A 202 -4.83 38.12 24.46
N ASN A 203 -4.64 38.78 23.32
CA ASN A 203 -5.50 39.86 22.84
C ASN A 203 -6.57 39.39 21.81
N TRP A 204 -6.81 38.09 21.71
CA TRP A 204 -7.80 37.52 20.79
C TRP A 204 -9.23 37.95 21.15
N LYS A 205 -10.09 37.99 20.13
CA LYS A 205 -11.50 38.36 20.24
C LYS A 205 -12.32 37.32 19.48
N GLU A 206 -13.54 37.03 19.91
CA GLU A 206 -14.44 36.02 19.28
C GLU A 206 -14.61 36.14 17.77
N ARG A 207 -14.51 37.35 17.22
CA ARG A 207 -14.64 37.58 15.77
C ARG A 207 -13.40 37.20 14.96
N ASN A 208 -12.26 36.97 15.62
CA ASN A 208 -11.01 36.61 14.97
C ASN A 208 -10.97 35.09 14.72
N PRO A 209 -10.46 34.64 13.57
CA PRO A 209 -10.38 33.22 13.30
C PRO A 209 -9.37 32.52 14.22
N ILE A 210 -9.70 31.31 14.65
CA ILE A 210 -8.80 30.36 15.29
C ILE A 210 -7.91 29.76 14.21
N LYS A 211 -6.60 29.78 14.46
CA LYS A 211 -5.57 29.37 13.49
C LYS A 211 -4.67 28.25 14.00
N ILE A 212 -4.69 27.99 15.31
CA ILE A 212 -3.88 26.97 15.96
C ILE A 212 -4.80 26.20 16.90
N VAL A 213 -4.68 24.88 16.87
CA VAL A 213 -5.28 23.99 17.86
C VAL A 213 -4.21 23.11 18.45
N VAL A 214 -4.44 22.73 19.68
CA VAL A 214 -3.66 21.74 20.39
C VAL A 214 -4.46 20.45 20.35
N GLU A 215 -3.87 19.39 19.80
CA GLU A 215 -4.45 18.05 19.82
C GLU A 215 -3.87 17.28 21.00
N THR A 216 -4.74 16.63 21.76
CA THR A 216 -4.37 15.70 22.80
C THR A 216 -5.11 14.39 22.58
N GLY A 217 -4.62 13.33 23.25
CA GLY A 217 -5.46 12.16 23.45
C GLY A 217 -6.62 12.47 24.39
N GLU A 218 -7.35 11.44 24.78
CA GLU A 218 -8.37 11.54 25.83
C GLU A 218 -7.72 11.94 27.16
N LEU A 219 -8.08 13.13 27.67
CA LEU A 219 -7.60 13.63 28.96
C LEU A 219 -8.68 13.48 30.04
N SER A 220 -8.24 13.19 31.27
CA SER A 220 -9.09 13.31 32.45
C SER A 220 -9.42 14.77 32.77
N GLN A 221 -10.51 15.03 33.49
CA GLN A 221 -10.90 16.40 33.85
C GLN A 221 -9.79 17.16 34.61
N SER A 222 -9.04 16.47 35.49
CA SER A 222 -7.92 17.10 36.19
C SER A 222 -6.78 17.49 35.25
N GLU A 223 -6.49 16.69 34.23
CA GLU A 223 -5.47 17.01 33.23
C GLU A 223 -5.91 18.17 32.34
N ILE A 224 -7.21 18.26 32.04
CA ILE A 224 -7.81 19.40 31.32
C ILE A 224 -7.67 20.68 32.16
N ASP A 225 -8.02 20.64 33.45
CA ASP A 225 -7.93 21.80 34.35
C ASP A 225 -6.48 22.28 34.50
N ASP A 226 -5.53 21.34 34.66
CA ASP A 226 -4.11 21.63 34.69
C ASP A 226 -3.64 22.28 33.39
N LEU A 227 -4.12 21.79 32.25
CA LEU A 227 -3.77 22.32 30.94
C LEU A 227 -4.26 23.76 30.73
N PHE A 228 -5.47 24.09 31.19
CA PHE A 228 -6.00 25.47 31.15
C PHE A 228 -5.24 26.45 32.04
N SER A 229 -4.52 25.97 33.05
CA SER A 229 -3.70 26.81 33.94
C SER A 229 -2.33 27.18 33.35
N GLN A 230 -1.95 26.58 32.22
CA GLN A 230 -0.66 26.79 31.58
C GLN A 230 -0.69 27.97 30.59
N GLU A 231 0.42 28.69 30.52
CA GLU A 231 0.65 29.75 29.51
C GLU A 231 1.64 29.33 28.42
N ASN A 232 2.28 28.17 28.60
CA ASN A 232 3.33 27.64 27.73
C ASN A 232 3.01 26.19 27.37
N PHE A 233 2.83 25.93 26.08
CA PHE A 233 2.41 24.62 25.58
C PHE A 233 3.56 23.97 24.84
N ARG A 234 4.18 22.96 25.44
CA ARG A 234 5.28 22.20 24.84
C ARG A 234 4.74 21.04 24.03
N GLY A 235 5.06 20.99 22.73
CA GLY A 235 4.59 19.93 21.85
C GLY A 235 5.32 19.89 20.52
N ILE A 236 4.79 19.09 19.60
CA ILE A 236 5.29 18.97 18.23
C ILE A 236 4.29 19.59 17.27
N LEU A 237 4.75 20.52 16.45
CA LEU A 237 3.96 21.07 15.37
C LEU A 237 3.83 20.04 14.23
N LYS A 238 2.59 19.57 13.97
CA LYS A 238 2.26 18.67 12.86
C LYS A 238 2.33 19.40 11.52
N ASN A 239 3.55 19.57 11.01
CA ASN A 239 3.84 20.30 9.78
C ASN A 239 4.74 19.53 8.79
N LYS A 240 5.02 18.24 9.06
CA LYS A 240 5.84 17.40 8.18
C LYS A 240 4.97 16.57 7.25
N LEU A 241 5.29 16.60 5.96
CA LEU A 241 4.71 15.73 4.93
C LEU A 241 3.16 15.75 4.93
N TRP A 242 2.50 14.63 5.27
CA TRP A 242 1.04 14.48 5.27
C TRP A 242 0.38 14.73 6.62
N GLU A 243 1.11 15.00 7.69
CA GLU A 243 0.53 15.34 9.00
C GLU A 243 -0.06 16.76 9.03
N GLY A 244 0.20 17.56 7.99
CA GLY A 244 -0.05 18.98 7.98
C GLY A 244 -1.45 19.39 8.44
N GLY A 245 -1.52 20.09 9.56
CA GLY A 245 -2.72 20.78 10.06
C GLY A 245 -3.93 19.89 10.26
N LEU A 246 -5.10 20.51 10.48
CA LEU A 246 -6.36 19.77 10.50
C LEU A 246 -6.76 19.35 9.09
N GLY A 247 -7.18 18.10 8.96
CA GLY A 247 -7.78 17.56 7.74
C GLY A 247 -9.10 18.25 7.41
N LYS A 248 -9.51 18.18 6.14
CA LYS A 248 -10.77 18.79 5.68
C LYS A 248 -11.98 18.30 6.48
N ASP A 249 -12.04 17.00 6.75
CA ASP A 249 -13.16 16.39 7.46
C ASP A 249 -13.26 16.89 8.92
N GLU A 250 -12.12 17.13 9.56
CA GLU A 250 -12.03 17.68 10.92
C GLU A 250 -12.43 19.16 10.93
N ILE A 251 -11.95 19.94 9.95
CA ILE A 251 -12.36 21.34 9.77
C ILE A 251 -13.88 21.43 9.56
N ASP A 252 -14.44 20.59 8.68
CA ASP A 252 -15.88 20.56 8.40
C ASP A 252 -16.68 20.11 9.64
N PHE A 253 -16.16 19.14 10.41
CA PHE A 253 -16.72 18.72 11.68
C PHE A 253 -16.76 19.86 12.70
N PHE A 254 -15.65 20.59 12.90
CA PHE A 254 -15.61 21.69 13.88
C PHE A 254 -16.48 22.87 13.45
N LYS A 255 -16.48 23.24 12.16
CA LYS A 255 -17.37 24.29 11.63
C LYS A 255 -18.85 23.96 11.87
N LYS A 256 -19.22 22.69 11.78
CA LYS A 256 -20.60 22.23 11.99
C LYS A 256 -20.99 22.20 13.46
N ASN A 257 -20.14 21.67 14.34
CA ASN A 257 -20.47 21.45 15.75
C ASN A 257 -20.19 22.68 16.64
N TYR A 258 -19.27 23.56 16.22
CA TYR A 258 -18.88 24.75 16.96
C TYR A 258 -19.03 26.03 16.10
N PRO A 259 -20.24 26.33 15.59
CA PRO A 259 -20.45 27.41 14.61
C PRO A 259 -20.20 28.82 15.14
N ASN A 260 -20.13 28.99 16.46
CA ASN A 260 -19.85 30.27 17.10
C ASN A 260 -18.39 30.69 16.95
N TYR A 261 -17.50 29.75 16.62
CA TYR A 261 -16.09 30.04 16.39
C TYR A 261 -15.78 30.10 14.90
N LYS A 262 -15.02 31.12 14.49
CA LYS A 262 -14.47 31.18 13.14
C LYS A 262 -13.21 30.35 13.09
N LEU A 263 -13.17 29.34 12.22
CA LEU A 263 -11.99 28.55 11.93
C LEU A 263 -11.32 29.07 10.65
N ASP A 264 -10.00 29.23 10.69
CA ASP A 264 -9.21 29.40 9.47
C ASP A 264 -9.26 28.12 8.62
N ASN A 265 -8.98 28.23 7.32
CA ASN A 265 -8.89 27.04 6.45
C ASN A 265 -7.54 26.33 6.57
N ASN A 266 -6.53 26.99 7.15
CA ASN A 266 -5.20 26.43 7.36
C ASN A 266 -4.87 26.46 8.85
N ILE A 267 -5.48 25.56 9.61
CA ILE A 267 -5.23 25.43 11.04
C ILE A 267 -3.97 24.62 11.26
N LEU A 268 -3.07 25.17 12.07
CA LEU A 268 -1.89 24.48 12.57
C LEU A 268 -2.28 23.62 13.78
N VAL A 269 -1.70 22.42 13.87
CA VAL A 269 -1.97 21.48 14.96
C VAL A 269 -0.68 21.25 15.75
N ILE A 270 -0.77 21.37 17.06
CA ILE A 270 0.31 21.05 18.00
C ILE A 270 -0.08 19.80 18.77
N ASP A 271 0.73 18.75 18.68
CA ASP A 271 0.58 17.53 19.48
C ASP A 271 1.25 17.71 20.84
N LEU A 272 0.50 17.59 21.94
CA LEU A 272 1.08 17.64 23.30
C LEU A 272 1.50 16.28 23.84
N GLN A 273 1.25 15.18 23.13
CA GLN A 273 1.64 13.87 23.65
C GLN A 273 3.16 13.81 23.83
N GLU A 274 3.62 13.45 25.04
CA GLU A 274 5.00 13.01 25.29
C GLU A 274 5.40 11.96 24.24
N PRO A 275 6.68 11.81 23.87
CA PRO A 275 7.06 11.21 22.60
C PRO A 275 6.77 9.70 22.53
N ILE A 276 5.50 9.33 22.29
CA ILE A 276 5.04 8.00 21.87
C ILE A 276 5.73 7.62 20.56
N TYR A 277 6.30 8.58 19.83
CA TYR A 277 7.24 8.37 18.73
C TYR A 277 8.32 7.34 19.05
N VAL A 278 8.87 7.32 20.27
CA VAL A 278 9.84 6.28 20.67
C VAL A 278 9.19 4.89 20.64
N ILE A 279 7.96 4.76 21.12
CA ILE A 279 7.20 3.51 21.09
C ILE A 279 6.88 3.11 19.64
N TYR A 280 6.43 4.04 18.80
CA TYR A 280 6.18 3.78 17.38
C TYR A 280 7.44 3.35 16.65
N LEU A 281 8.59 3.97 16.94
CA LEU A 281 9.90 3.59 16.39
C LEU A 281 10.33 2.19 16.83
N ILE A 282 10.12 1.85 18.11
CA ILE A 282 10.40 0.50 18.63
C ILE A 282 9.50 -0.52 17.95
N ILE A 283 8.18 -0.26 17.87
CA ILE A 283 7.21 -1.14 17.21
C ILE A 283 7.60 -1.33 15.75
N TYR A 284 7.90 -0.24 15.03
CA TYR A 284 8.35 -0.28 13.65
C TYR A 284 9.63 -1.10 13.50
N GLY A 285 10.63 -0.87 14.35
CA GLY A 285 11.88 -1.64 14.37
C GLY A 285 11.64 -3.14 14.58
N VAL A 286 10.77 -3.51 15.52
CA VAL A 286 10.37 -4.90 15.76
C VAL A 286 9.69 -5.51 14.52
N VAL A 287 8.74 -4.78 13.91
CA VAL A 287 8.06 -5.22 12.68
C VAL A 287 9.08 -5.44 11.55
N LEU A 288 10.05 -4.54 11.38
CA LEU A 288 11.11 -4.70 10.38
C LEU A 288 11.96 -5.94 10.62
N VAL A 289 12.34 -6.20 11.87
CA VAL A 289 13.11 -7.39 12.24
C VAL A 289 12.31 -8.66 11.95
N ILE A 290 11.03 -8.69 12.29
CA ILE A 290 10.15 -9.82 11.99
C ILE A 290 10.04 -10.04 10.47
N LEU A 291 9.79 -8.99 9.70
CA LEU A 291 9.74 -9.06 8.24
C LEU A 291 11.05 -9.56 7.64
N PHE A 292 12.18 -9.14 8.19
CA PHE A 292 13.51 -9.59 7.78
C PHE A 292 13.75 -11.07 8.12
N ILE A 293 13.37 -11.52 9.32
CA ILE A 293 13.45 -12.93 9.72
C ILE A 293 12.57 -13.79 8.81
N ILE A 294 11.32 -13.39 8.57
CA ILE A 294 10.40 -14.07 7.64
C ILE A 294 11.04 -14.17 6.25
N PHE A 295 11.61 -13.07 5.76
CA PHE A 295 12.34 -13.05 4.49
C PHE A 295 13.50 -14.06 4.47
N LEU A 296 14.31 -14.14 5.54
CA LEU A 296 15.43 -15.09 5.63
C LEU A 296 14.96 -16.56 5.71
N VAL A 297 13.99 -16.86 6.58
CA VAL A 297 13.43 -18.21 6.75
C VAL A 297 12.84 -18.71 5.44
N LEU A 298 12.06 -17.87 4.76
CA LEU A 298 11.45 -18.23 3.49
C LEU A 298 12.50 -18.33 2.38
N LYS A 299 13.50 -17.44 2.33
CA LYS A 299 14.63 -17.56 1.41
C LYS A 299 15.36 -18.91 1.57
N LYS A 300 15.46 -19.45 2.79
CA LYS A 300 16.02 -20.78 3.09
C LYS A 300 15.12 -21.91 2.59
N LYS A 301 13.80 -21.84 2.82
CA LYS A 301 12.82 -22.83 2.32
C LYS A 301 12.70 -22.85 0.79
N MET A 302 13.08 -21.76 0.11
CA MET A 302 13.00 -21.62 -1.35
C MET A 302 14.32 -21.93 -2.10
N LYS A 303 15.35 -22.47 -1.42
CA LYS A 303 16.58 -22.99 -2.06
C LYS A 303 16.38 -24.47 -2.37
#